data_AF-A0A935P1S6-F1
#
_entry.id   AF-A0A935P1S6-F1
#
_cell.length_a   1.000
_cell.length_b   1.000
_cell.length_c   1.000
_cell.angle_alpha   90.00
_cell.angle_beta   90.00
_cell.angle_gamma   90.00
#
_symmetry.space_group_name_H-M   'P 1'
#
loop_
_entity.id
_entity.type
_entity.pdbx_description
1 polymer ?
#
loop_
_entity_poly.entity_id
_entity_poly.type
_entity_poly.pdbx_seq_one_letter_code
_entity_poly.pdbx_strand_id
1 'polypeptide(L)'
;MREPLSIEEVQALGEHIAEQAVHLDAAMHRLLADLRTFDAAGGWHRQGFGTCAHWLSWRVGWDLGTAREHLRVARALHTLPRVSEALSAGQISYSKTRAITRVATSATEAVLLGYAQHCTASQLETVCRKVGVLGADAAGKTVRPHDSERYVAHTTTASGMVCVKACLRPDEAALLLQVLQQAAVDCTRAPAGASAEVANVSAETPAPAEQATGASAEVADVSRKRQHLPSERLTFPRKRSALPPRPPRAARTTAPMD
;
A
#
# COMPACT_ATOMS: atom_id res chain seq x y z
N MET A 1 -36.68 10.23 -25.13
CA MET A 1 -35.39 10.90 -25.32
C MET A 1 -35.43 12.16 -24.47
N ARG A 2 -34.45 12.39 -23.59
CA ARG A 2 -34.35 13.68 -22.88
C ARG A 2 -33.91 14.74 -23.88
N GLU A 3 -34.57 15.88 -23.86
CA GLU A 3 -34.16 17.07 -24.62
C GLU A 3 -32.72 17.45 -24.20
N PRO A 4 -31.85 17.85 -25.16
CA PRO A 4 -30.48 18.23 -24.83
C PRO A 4 -30.47 19.48 -23.96
N LEU A 5 -29.56 19.51 -22.98
CA LEU A 5 -29.36 20.68 -22.12
C LEU A 5 -28.92 21.90 -22.95
N SER A 6 -29.45 23.06 -22.60
CA SER A 6 -28.97 24.35 -23.11
C SER A 6 -27.54 24.65 -22.64
N ILE A 7 -26.88 25.61 -23.29
CA ILE A 7 -25.52 26.02 -22.95
C ILE A 7 -25.45 26.53 -21.51
N GLU A 8 -26.44 27.33 -21.08
CA GLU A 8 -26.52 27.88 -19.73
C GLU A 8 -26.67 26.78 -18.67
N GLU A 9 -27.50 25.78 -18.94
CA GLU A 9 -27.66 24.62 -18.04
C GLU A 9 -26.38 23.79 -17.93
N VAL A 10 -25.63 23.62 -19.02
CA VAL A 10 -24.33 22.91 -19.00
C VAL A 10 -23.29 23.69 -18.19
N GLN A 11 -23.25 25.01 -18.31
CA GLN A 11 -22.35 25.86 -17.53
C GLN A 11 -22.69 25.84 -16.04
N ALA A 12 -23.96 26.01 -15.68
CA ALA A 12 -24.43 25.92 -14.30
C ALA A 12 -24.15 24.54 -13.68
N LEU A 13 -24.31 23.46 -14.46
CA LEU A 13 -23.94 22.11 -14.02
C LEU A 13 -22.42 22.01 -13.76
N GLY A 14 -21.58 22.63 -14.60
CA GLY A 14 -20.14 22.69 -14.40
C GLY A 14 -19.74 23.37 -13.09
N GLU A 15 -20.36 24.52 -12.79
CA GLU A 15 -20.14 25.25 -11.53
C GLU A 15 -20.60 24.43 -10.33
N HIS A 16 -21.76 23.78 -10.42
CA HIS A 16 -22.27 22.93 -9.35
C HIS A 16 -21.36 21.72 -9.09
N ILE A 17 -20.82 21.08 -10.13
CA ILE A 17 -19.83 20.00 -9.99
C ILE A 17 -18.57 20.50 -9.28
N ALA A 18 -18.10 21.71 -9.62
CA ALA A 18 -16.93 22.30 -8.98
C ALA A 18 -17.16 22.59 -7.49
N GLU A 19 -18.32 23.12 -7.14
CA GLU A 19 -18.73 23.33 -5.74
C GLU A 19 -18.80 22.01 -4.96
N GLN A 20 -19.42 20.98 -5.54
CA GLN A 20 -19.47 19.65 -4.91
C GLN A 20 -18.07 19.06 -4.68
N ALA A 21 -17.14 19.25 -5.63
CA ALA A 21 -15.76 18.80 -5.49
C ALA A 21 -15.06 19.46 -4.29
N VAL A 22 -15.24 20.78 -4.08
CA VAL A 22 -14.72 21.51 -2.92
C VAL A 22 -15.23 20.90 -1.61
N HIS A 23 -16.53 20.58 -1.54
CA HIS A 23 -17.11 19.93 -0.35
C HIS A 23 -16.57 18.51 -0.12
N LEU A 24 -16.31 17.75 -1.18
CA LEU A 24 -15.69 16.43 -1.09
C LEU A 24 -14.26 16.52 -0.55
N ASP A 25 -13.48 17.51 -1.00
CA ASP A 25 -12.11 17.72 -0.52
C ASP A 25 -12.08 18.14 0.96
N ALA A 26 -12.99 19.02 1.38
CA ALA A 26 -13.16 19.39 2.79
C ALA A 26 -13.62 18.20 3.65
N ALA A 27 -14.49 17.33 3.12
CA ALA A 27 -14.88 16.09 3.79
C ALA A 27 -13.73 15.08 3.87
N MET A 28 -12.92 14.99 2.83
CA MET A 28 -11.72 14.16 2.79
C MET A 28 -10.72 14.61 3.86
N HIS A 29 -10.53 15.92 4.06
CA HIS A 29 -9.71 16.43 5.16
C HIS A 29 -10.15 15.90 6.52
N ARG A 30 -11.45 15.99 6.83
CA ARG A 30 -12.01 15.48 8.11
C ARG A 30 -11.76 13.99 8.27
N LEU A 31 -11.99 13.21 7.21
CA LEU A 31 -11.69 11.77 7.21
C LEU A 31 -10.20 11.51 7.49
N LEU A 32 -9.29 12.23 6.84
CA LEU A 32 -7.84 12.07 7.06
C LEU A 32 -7.44 12.44 8.49
N ALA A 33 -8.05 13.46 9.10
CA ALA A 33 -7.81 13.83 10.48
C ALA A 33 -8.27 12.73 11.46
N ASP A 34 -9.43 12.13 11.22
CA ASP A 34 -9.94 10.99 12.00
C ASP A 34 -9.04 9.77 11.83
N LEU A 35 -8.61 9.47 10.60
CA LEU A 35 -7.70 8.36 10.30
C LEU A 35 -6.37 8.50 11.03
N ARG A 36 -5.78 9.70 11.05
CA ARG A 36 -4.55 9.96 11.80
C ARG A 36 -4.74 9.68 13.29
N THR A 37 -5.83 10.19 13.86
CA THR A 37 -6.14 10.02 15.29
C THR A 37 -6.35 8.55 15.64
N PHE A 38 -7.10 7.82 14.80
CA PHE A 38 -7.36 6.40 14.96
C PHE A 38 -6.09 5.53 14.82
N ASP A 39 -5.24 5.85 13.84
CA ASP A 39 -3.97 5.17 13.60
C ASP A 39 -2.99 5.38 14.77
N ALA A 40 -2.87 6.62 15.27
CA ALA A 40 -2.05 6.96 16.43
C ALA A 40 -2.54 6.31 17.73
N ALA A 41 -3.86 6.15 17.89
CA ALA A 41 -4.45 5.46 19.04
C ALA A 41 -4.33 3.92 18.98
N GLY A 42 -3.83 3.36 17.87
CA GLY A 42 -3.75 1.91 17.66
C GLY A 42 -5.11 1.22 17.63
N GLY A 43 -6.18 1.92 17.21
CA GLY A 43 -7.55 1.40 17.26
C GLY A 43 -7.78 0.15 16.39
N TRP A 44 -6.95 -0.02 15.35
CA TRP A 44 -6.91 -1.20 14.49
C TRP A 44 -6.32 -2.43 15.21
N HIS A 45 -5.31 -2.23 16.05
CA HIS A 45 -4.63 -3.30 16.79
C HIS A 45 -5.56 -3.93 17.83
N ARG A 46 -6.36 -3.10 18.52
CA ARG A 46 -7.39 -3.59 19.48
C ARG A 46 -8.45 -4.48 18.84
N GLN A 47 -8.59 -4.43 17.52
CA GLN A 47 -9.51 -5.26 16.73
C GLN A 47 -8.80 -6.46 16.08
N GLY A 48 -7.55 -6.73 16.42
CA GLY A 48 -6.78 -7.90 15.96
C GLY A 48 -6.13 -7.75 14.58
N PHE A 49 -6.07 -6.54 14.01
CA PHE A 49 -5.41 -6.33 12.71
C PHE A 49 -3.92 -6.06 12.89
N GLY A 50 -3.09 -6.52 11.95
CA GLY A 50 -1.64 -6.27 11.98
C GLY A 50 -1.22 -4.86 11.55
N THR A 51 -2.07 -4.13 10.82
CA THR A 51 -1.82 -2.73 10.43
C THR A 51 -3.14 -1.97 10.23
N CYS A 52 -3.10 -0.64 10.33
CA CYS A 52 -4.26 0.21 10.02
C CYS A 52 -4.75 0.05 8.56
N ALA A 53 -3.84 -0.17 7.61
CA ALA A 53 -4.21 -0.34 6.19
C ALA A 53 -5.08 -1.60 5.96
N HIS A 54 -4.76 -2.71 6.63
CA HIS A 54 -5.57 -3.93 6.56
C HIS A 54 -6.95 -3.74 7.22
N TRP A 55 -6.99 -3.00 8.33
CA TRP A 55 -8.26 -2.64 8.97
C TRP A 55 -9.13 -1.78 8.04
N LEU A 56 -8.55 -0.78 7.36
CA LEU A 56 -9.26 0.06 6.39
C LEU A 56 -9.75 -0.75 5.20
N SER A 57 -8.95 -1.69 4.72
CA SER A 57 -9.36 -2.56 3.62
C SER A 57 -10.60 -3.38 3.99
N TRP A 58 -10.64 -3.93 5.20
CA TRP A 58 -11.78 -4.69 5.67
C TRP A 58 -13.01 -3.83 6.06
N ARG A 59 -12.81 -2.73 6.80
CA ARG A 59 -13.92 -1.88 7.28
C ARG A 59 -14.50 -0.95 6.23
N VAL A 60 -13.63 -0.29 5.46
CA VAL A 60 -13.99 0.78 4.51
C VAL A 60 -14.09 0.23 3.09
N GLY A 61 -13.45 -0.89 2.79
CA GLY A 61 -13.49 -1.53 1.47
C GLY A 61 -12.48 -0.96 0.47
N TRP A 62 -11.46 -0.25 0.93
CA TRP A 62 -10.35 0.21 0.08
C TRP A 62 -9.38 -0.92 -0.23
N ASP A 63 -8.70 -0.85 -1.38
CA ASP A 63 -7.50 -1.65 -1.58
C ASP A 63 -6.37 -1.16 -0.66
N LEU A 64 -5.36 -2.02 -0.45
CA LEU A 64 -4.24 -1.71 0.44
C LEU A 64 -3.41 -0.51 -0.04
N GLY A 65 -3.29 -0.27 -1.34
CA GLY A 65 -2.55 0.86 -1.91
C GLY A 65 -3.25 2.17 -1.57
N THR A 66 -4.56 2.25 -1.84
CA THR A 66 -5.41 3.38 -1.48
C THR A 66 -5.37 3.66 0.02
N ALA A 67 -5.51 2.63 0.85
CA ALA A 67 -5.48 2.78 2.31
C ALA A 67 -4.12 3.32 2.80
N ARG A 68 -3.00 2.80 2.30
CA ARG A 68 -1.66 3.27 2.65
C ARG A 68 -1.42 4.71 2.22
N GLU A 69 -1.89 5.09 1.03
CA GLU A 69 -1.72 6.46 0.52
C GLU A 69 -2.51 7.46 1.38
N HIS A 70 -3.75 7.16 1.73
CA HIS A 70 -4.54 8.02 2.64
C HIS A 70 -3.87 8.14 4.01
N LEU A 71 -3.37 7.03 4.58
CA LEU A 71 -2.64 7.06 5.86
C LEU A 71 -1.34 7.89 5.77
N ARG A 72 -0.60 7.79 4.66
CA ARG A 72 0.60 8.61 4.42
C ARG A 72 0.25 10.10 4.41
N VAL A 73 -0.77 10.48 3.65
CA VAL A 73 -1.22 11.88 3.57
C VAL A 73 -1.72 12.36 4.93
N ALA A 74 -2.53 11.56 5.63
CA ALA A 74 -3.05 11.88 6.97
C ALA A 74 -1.93 12.18 7.98
N ARG A 75 -0.86 11.38 7.97
CA ARG A 75 0.33 11.58 8.83
C ARG A 75 1.10 12.84 8.43
N ALA A 76 1.32 13.06 7.14
CA ALA A 76 2.08 14.21 6.64
C ALA A 76 1.39 15.56 6.91
N LEU A 77 0.05 15.61 6.86
CA LEU A 77 -0.71 16.84 7.13
C LEU A 77 -0.53 17.38 8.55
N HIS A 78 -0.08 16.57 9.50
CA HIS A 78 0.23 17.06 10.86
C HIS A 78 1.41 18.04 10.88
N THR A 79 2.41 17.82 10.02
CA THR A 79 3.62 18.65 9.95
C THR A 79 3.51 19.79 8.92
N LEU A 80 2.37 19.90 8.25
CA LEU A 80 2.08 20.83 7.15
C LEU A 80 0.74 21.54 7.42
N PRO A 81 0.71 22.49 8.38
CA PRO A 81 -0.52 23.15 8.81
C PRO A 81 -1.18 23.98 7.71
N ARG A 82 -0.41 24.66 6.84
CA ARG A 82 -0.96 25.52 5.78
C ARG A 82 -1.63 24.70 4.68
N VAL A 83 -1.03 23.56 4.32
CA VAL A 83 -1.62 22.61 3.37
C VAL A 83 -2.84 21.93 3.99
N SER A 84 -2.80 21.62 5.29
CA SER A 84 -3.94 21.06 6.00
C SER A 84 -5.14 22.03 5.99
N GLU A 85 -4.89 23.30 6.30
CA GLU A 85 -5.90 24.35 6.27
C GLU A 85 -6.48 24.54 4.87
N ALA A 86 -5.63 24.62 3.84
CA ALA A 86 -6.06 24.79 2.46
C ALA A 86 -6.94 23.63 1.96
N LEU A 87 -6.62 22.38 2.33
CA LEU A 87 -7.48 21.22 2.01
C LEU A 87 -8.80 21.28 2.78
N SER A 88 -8.76 21.67 4.07
CA SER A 88 -9.97 21.78 4.89
C SER A 88 -10.97 22.80 4.36
N ALA A 89 -10.46 23.88 3.75
CA ALA A 89 -11.22 24.93 3.09
C ALA A 89 -11.58 24.58 1.62
N GLY A 90 -11.13 23.43 1.11
CA GLY A 90 -11.32 23.02 -0.28
C GLY A 90 -10.64 23.93 -1.32
N GLN A 91 -9.65 24.73 -0.90
CA GLN A 91 -8.86 25.61 -1.78
C GLN A 91 -7.89 24.82 -2.67
N ILE A 92 -7.48 23.64 -2.20
CA ILE A 92 -6.69 22.68 -2.98
C ILE A 92 -7.37 21.32 -2.90
N SER A 93 -7.24 20.54 -3.98
CA SER A 93 -7.82 19.20 -4.02
C SER A 93 -6.95 18.17 -3.28
N TYR A 94 -7.55 17.04 -2.92
CA TYR A 94 -6.84 15.91 -2.35
C TYR A 94 -5.69 15.44 -3.24
N SER A 95 -5.87 15.42 -4.57
CA SER A 95 -4.82 15.06 -5.53
C SER A 95 -3.61 15.99 -5.44
N LYS A 96 -3.83 17.30 -5.32
CA LYS A 96 -2.74 18.29 -5.12
C LYS A 96 -2.06 18.07 -3.77
N THR A 97 -2.84 17.92 -2.72
CA THR A 97 -2.33 17.66 -1.36
C THR A 97 -1.47 16.39 -1.30
N ARG A 98 -1.92 15.32 -1.95
CA ARG A 98 -1.22 14.04 -2.04
C ARG A 98 0.13 14.16 -2.74
N ALA A 99 0.24 15.03 -3.74
CA ALA A 99 1.50 15.33 -4.42
C ALA A 99 2.45 16.15 -3.52
N ILE A 100 1.97 17.24 -2.94
CA ILE A 100 2.75 18.15 -2.07
C ILE A 100 3.34 17.38 -0.88
N THR A 101 2.54 16.56 -0.21
CA THR A 101 2.93 15.79 0.98
C THR A 101 4.03 14.75 0.73
N ARG A 102 4.47 14.52 -0.52
CA ARG A 102 5.61 13.66 -0.83
C ARG A 102 6.96 14.35 -0.63
N VAL A 103 7.00 15.67 -0.76
CA VAL A 103 8.26 16.44 -0.82
C VAL A 103 8.26 17.68 0.07
N ALA A 104 7.09 18.13 0.51
CA ALA A 104 6.97 19.31 1.35
C ALA A 104 7.58 19.08 2.73
N THR A 105 8.36 20.06 3.15
CA THR A 105 8.82 20.25 4.52
C THR A 105 8.18 21.53 5.06
N SER A 106 8.24 21.78 6.36
CA SER A 106 7.71 23.02 6.95
C SER A 106 8.35 24.29 6.35
N ALA A 107 9.58 24.19 5.83
CA ALA A 107 10.26 25.30 5.15
C ALA A 107 9.77 25.53 3.71
N THR A 108 9.42 24.47 2.98
CA THR A 108 9.00 24.54 1.56
C THR A 108 7.48 24.58 1.37
N GLU A 109 6.72 24.33 2.43
CA GLU A 109 5.26 24.24 2.42
C GLU A 109 4.60 25.45 1.75
N ALA A 110 5.00 26.66 2.16
CA ALA A 110 4.44 27.92 1.65
C ALA A 110 4.55 28.06 0.13
N VAL A 111 5.73 27.73 -0.39
CA VAL A 111 6.07 27.86 -1.81
C VAL A 111 5.30 26.82 -2.63
N LEU A 112 5.27 25.56 -2.17
CA LEU A 112 4.53 24.49 -2.84
C LEU A 112 3.02 24.72 -2.82
N LEU A 113 2.48 25.30 -1.74
CA LEU A 113 1.08 25.71 -1.67
C LEU A 113 0.75 26.81 -2.67
N GLY A 114 1.64 27.80 -2.84
CA GLY A 114 1.50 28.84 -3.87
C GLY A 114 1.41 28.24 -5.28
N TYR A 115 2.27 27.29 -5.63
CA TYR A 115 2.15 26.57 -6.90
C TYR A 115 0.83 25.78 -6.99
N ALA A 116 0.39 25.14 -5.92
CA ALA A 116 -0.83 24.35 -5.92
C ALA A 116 -2.09 25.18 -6.21
N GLN A 117 -2.11 26.47 -5.87
CA GLN A 117 -3.24 27.36 -6.14
C GLN A 117 -3.36 27.72 -7.64
N HIS A 118 -2.25 27.69 -8.39
CA HIS A 118 -2.21 28.14 -9.78
C HIS A 118 -1.96 27.02 -10.80
N CYS A 119 -1.56 25.83 -10.36
CA CYS A 119 -1.29 24.70 -11.25
C CYS A 119 -2.41 23.65 -11.22
N THR A 120 -2.51 22.85 -12.28
CA THR A 120 -3.29 21.60 -12.25
C THR A 120 -2.59 20.56 -11.38
N ALA A 121 -3.34 19.52 -10.96
CA ALA A 121 -2.75 18.45 -10.16
C ALA A 121 -1.59 17.73 -10.88
N SER A 122 -1.69 17.50 -12.20
CA SER A 122 -0.65 16.84 -13.00
C SER A 122 0.62 17.69 -13.15
N GLN A 123 0.47 19.00 -13.35
CA GLN A 123 1.58 19.94 -13.36
C GLN A 123 2.28 19.96 -11.99
N LEU A 124 1.51 20.03 -10.91
CA LEU A 124 2.04 20.01 -9.54
C LEU A 124 2.76 18.70 -9.22
N GLU A 125 2.23 17.56 -9.66
CA GLU A 125 2.90 16.26 -9.51
C GLU A 125 4.26 16.24 -10.22
N THR A 126 4.34 16.85 -11.41
CA THR A 126 5.61 16.98 -12.16
C THR A 126 6.61 17.84 -11.40
N VAL A 127 6.18 18.98 -10.86
CA VAL A 127 7.02 19.87 -10.03
C VAL A 127 7.49 19.14 -8.79
N CYS A 128 6.59 18.50 -8.04
CA CYS A 128 6.93 17.77 -6.82
C CYS A 128 7.92 16.64 -7.10
N ARG A 129 7.75 15.89 -8.19
CA ARG A 129 8.69 14.83 -8.59
C ARG A 129 10.09 15.38 -8.80
N LYS A 130 10.23 16.51 -9.51
CA LYS A 130 11.54 17.15 -9.76
C LYS A 130 12.17 17.67 -8.48
N VAL A 131 11.39 18.32 -7.61
CA VAL A 131 11.86 18.80 -6.30
C VAL A 131 12.32 17.65 -5.41
N GLY A 132 11.61 16.50 -5.44
CA GLY A 132 12.00 15.32 -4.68
C GLY A 132 13.35 14.75 -5.09
N VAL A 133 13.64 14.71 -6.40
CA VAL A 133 14.95 14.28 -6.93
C VAL A 133 16.06 15.24 -6.47
N LEU A 134 15.86 16.54 -6.66
CA LEU A 134 16.87 17.55 -6.30
C LEU A 134 17.11 17.64 -4.79
N GLY A 135 16.06 17.53 -3.98
CA GLY A 135 16.17 17.57 -2.52
C GLY A 135 16.87 16.35 -1.94
N ALA A 136 16.76 15.21 -2.60
CA ALA A 136 17.56 14.05 -2.24
C ALA A 136 19.04 14.25 -2.57
N ASP A 137 19.35 14.66 -3.80
CA ASP A 137 20.71 14.92 -4.25
C ASP A 137 21.44 15.94 -3.35
N ALA A 138 20.75 16.99 -2.91
CA ALA A 138 21.30 18.02 -2.02
C ALA A 138 21.54 17.54 -0.56
N ALA A 139 20.80 16.53 -0.09
CA ALA A 139 20.93 16.00 1.28
C ALA A 139 22.03 14.93 1.42
N GLY A 140 22.83 14.67 0.38
CA GLY A 140 23.82 13.58 0.35
C GLY A 140 23.19 12.18 0.41
N LYS A 141 21.87 12.09 0.48
CA LYS A 141 21.11 10.88 0.21
C LYS A 141 21.05 10.79 -1.30
N THR A 142 21.92 10.01 -1.92
CA THR A 142 21.70 9.62 -3.31
C THR A 142 20.38 8.84 -3.40
N VAL A 143 19.23 9.52 -3.46
CA VAL A 143 17.99 8.91 -3.91
C VAL A 143 18.17 8.84 -5.41
N ARG A 144 18.89 7.79 -5.79
CA ARG A 144 19.06 7.42 -7.18
C ARG A 144 17.65 7.10 -7.71
N PRO A 145 17.37 7.33 -9.01
CA PRO A 145 16.01 7.35 -9.57
C PRO A 145 15.10 6.15 -9.24
N HIS A 146 15.65 5.02 -8.80
CA HIS A 146 14.95 3.77 -8.51
C HIS A 146 14.61 3.53 -7.03
N ASP A 147 15.08 4.36 -6.09
CA ASP A 147 14.85 4.10 -4.66
C ASP A 147 13.37 4.23 -4.26
N SER A 148 12.59 5.04 -5.00
CA SER A 148 11.13 5.12 -4.83
C SER A 148 10.36 3.94 -5.42
N GLU A 149 10.97 3.17 -6.32
CA GLU A 149 10.40 1.95 -6.91
C GLU A 149 10.74 0.71 -6.08
N ARG A 150 11.69 0.83 -5.15
CA ARG A 150 12.15 -0.26 -4.30
C ARG A 150 11.05 -0.68 -3.32
N TYR A 151 10.65 -1.94 -3.37
CA TYR A 151 9.76 -2.53 -2.36
C TYR A 151 9.98 -4.03 -2.24
N VAL A 152 9.62 -4.57 -1.07
CA VAL A 152 9.43 -6.00 -0.85
C VAL A 152 8.06 -6.18 -0.20
N ALA A 153 7.24 -7.03 -0.80
CA ALA A 153 5.96 -7.44 -0.28
C ALA A 153 5.92 -8.97 -0.24
N HIS A 154 5.22 -9.53 0.74
CA HIS A 154 4.93 -10.96 0.77
C HIS A 154 3.45 -11.20 1.03
N THR A 155 2.95 -12.32 0.55
CA THR A 155 1.59 -12.81 0.82
C THR A 155 1.66 -14.29 1.13
N THR A 156 0.95 -14.74 2.16
CA THR A 156 0.86 -16.16 2.50
C THR A 156 -0.41 -16.75 1.90
N THR A 157 -0.30 -17.86 1.19
CA THR A 157 -1.43 -18.59 0.61
C THR A 157 -2.16 -19.40 1.68
N ALA A 158 -3.39 -19.85 1.37
CA ALA A 158 -4.14 -20.74 2.26
C ALA A 158 -3.42 -22.09 2.50
N SER A 159 -2.53 -22.50 1.60
CA SER A 159 -1.67 -23.68 1.75
C SER A 159 -0.39 -23.42 2.56
N GLY A 160 -0.22 -22.23 3.14
CA GLY A 160 0.95 -21.85 3.92
C GLY A 160 2.19 -21.46 3.11
N MET A 161 2.11 -21.43 1.77
CA MET A 161 3.21 -20.98 0.92
C MET A 161 3.33 -19.46 0.95
N VAL A 162 4.54 -18.92 0.87
CA VAL A 162 4.78 -17.48 0.87
C VAL A 162 5.19 -17.01 -0.53
N CYS A 163 4.38 -16.15 -1.15
CA CYS A 163 4.74 -15.48 -2.39
C CYS A 163 5.42 -14.15 -2.06
N VAL A 164 6.68 -14.00 -2.46
CA VAL A 164 7.45 -12.75 -2.31
C VAL A 164 7.45 -11.99 -3.64
N LYS A 165 7.06 -10.72 -3.61
CA LYS A 165 7.16 -9.79 -4.73
C LYS A 165 8.11 -8.66 -4.34
N ALA A 166 9.20 -8.52 -5.08
CA ALA A 166 10.19 -7.48 -4.83
C ALA A 166 10.49 -6.69 -6.10
N CYS A 167 10.68 -5.39 -5.96
CA CYS A 167 11.32 -4.54 -6.96
C CYS A 167 12.61 -4.02 -6.31
N LEU A 168 13.76 -4.41 -6.85
CA LEU A 168 15.08 -4.17 -6.28
C LEU A 168 15.99 -3.61 -7.37
N ARG A 169 17.13 -3.07 -6.94
CA ARG A 169 18.19 -2.67 -7.88
C ARG A 169 18.79 -3.90 -8.57
N PRO A 170 19.39 -3.76 -9.77
CA PRO A 170 19.90 -4.92 -10.52
C PRO A 170 20.94 -5.76 -9.75
N ASP A 171 21.83 -5.09 -9.01
CA ASP A 171 22.83 -5.71 -8.14
C ASP A 171 22.21 -6.47 -6.96
N GLU A 172 21.23 -5.86 -6.28
CA GLU A 172 20.49 -6.50 -5.18
C GLU A 172 19.58 -7.64 -5.67
N ALA A 173 18.94 -7.47 -6.82
CA ALA A 173 18.10 -8.48 -7.45
C ALA A 173 18.93 -9.70 -7.87
N ALA A 174 20.13 -9.48 -8.43
CA ALA A 174 21.04 -10.57 -8.79
C ALA A 174 21.43 -11.39 -7.56
N LEU A 175 21.79 -10.73 -6.45
CA LEU A 175 22.12 -11.41 -5.20
C LEU A 175 20.92 -12.19 -4.64
N LEU A 176 19.73 -11.58 -4.60
CA LEU A 176 18.53 -12.23 -4.09
C LEU A 176 18.14 -13.44 -4.95
N LEU A 177 18.17 -13.31 -6.29
CA LEU A 177 17.87 -14.40 -7.21
C LEU A 177 18.88 -15.54 -7.05
N GLN A 178 20.16 -15.23 -6.89
CA GLN A 178 21.20 -16.24 -6.65
C GLN A 178 20.94 -17.01 -5.34
N VAL A 179 20.66 -16.32 -4.24
CA VAL A 179 20.35 -16.96 -2.95
C VAL A 179 19.08 -17.81 -3.05
N LEU A 180 18.02 -17.30 -3.69
CA LEU A 180 16.78 -18.05 -3.87
C LEU A 180 16.96 -19.29 -4.77
N GLN A 181 17.78 -19.19 -5.82
CA GLN A 181 18.10 -20.33 -6.68
C GLN A 181 18.92 -21.39 -5.94
N GLN A 182 19.92 -21.00 -5.14
CA GLN A 182 20.69 -21.94 -4.33
C GLN A 182 19.81 -22.62 -3.28
N ALA A 183 19.00 -21.85 -2.55
CA ALA A 183 18.05 -22.41 -1.59
C ALA A 183 17.04 -23.35 -2.26
N ALA A 184 16.57 -23.03 -3.47
CA ALA A 184 15.69 -23.93 -4.22
C ALA A 184 16.39 -25.25 -4.60
N VAL A 185 17.65 -25.18 -5.04
CA VAL A 185 18.47 -26.38 -5.32
C VAL A 185 18.68 -27.19 -4.04
N ASP A 186 19.04 -26.57 -2.93
CA ASP A 186 19.28 -27.25 -1.65
C ASP A 186 18.00 -27.90 -1.10
N CYS A 187 16.85 -27.23 -1.20
CA CYS A 187 15.56 -27.80 -0.85
C CYS A 187 15.15 -28.99 -1.74
N THR A 188 15.63 -29.03 -2.98
CA THR A 188 15.45 -30.20 -3.85
C THR A 188 16.50 -31.29 -3.64
N ARG A 189 17.58 -31.04 -2.88
CA ARG A 189 18.78 -31.89 -2.85
C ARG A 189 19.04 -32.63 -1.53
N ALA A 190 18.21 -32.57 -0.47
CA ALA A 190 18.43 -33.46 0.68
C ALA A 190 17.20 -33.86 1.53
N PRO A 191 17.09 -35.14 2.01
CA PRO A 191 17.81 -36.35 1.55
C PRO A 191 16.87 -37.48 1.09
N ALA A 192 17.31 -38.19 0.05
CA ALA A 192 16.93 -39.59 -0.15
C ALA A 192 17.71 -40.43 0.89
N GLY A 193 16.99 -40.94 1.90
CA GLY A 193 17.38 -42.10 2.71
C GLY A 193 18.40 -41.90 3.83
N ALA A 194 17.92 -41.84 5.07
CA ALA A 194 18.55 -42.53 6.21
C ALA A 194 17.49 -42.79 7.30
N SER A 195 17.09 -44.06 7.36
CA SER A 195 16.07 -44.67 8.22
C SER A 195 16.42 -44.64 9.71
N ALA A 196 15.38 -44.64 10.56
CA ALA A 196 15.49 -45.00 11.97
C ALA A 196 14.79 -46.36 12.21
N GLU A 197 15.59 -47.42 12.11
CA GLU A 197 15.47 -48.80 12.64
C GLU A 197 16.56 -49.57 11.85
N VAL A 198 17.56 -50.24 12.42
CA VAL A 198 17.54 -51.37 13.36
C VAL A 198 18.91 -51.50 14.08
N ALA A 199 18.91 -52.20 15.21
CA ALA A 199 20.03 -52.56 16.07
C ALA A 199 21.20 -53.35 15.45
N ASN A 200 22.39 -53.10 16.02
CA ASN A 200 23.47 -54.02 16.42
C ASN A 200 24.62 -54.47 15.45
N VAL A 201 25.83 -54.42 16.05
CA VAL A 201 27.12 -55.12 15.83
C VAL A 201 28.08 -54.80 14.66
N SER A 202 29.23 -54.25 15.05
CA SER A 202 30.66 -54.43 14.70
C SER A 202 31.20 -54.67 13.27
N ALA A 203 32.22 -53.84 12.99
CA ALA A 203 33.58 -54.07 12.46
C ALA A 203 33.80 -54.72 11.07
N GLU A 204 34.28 -53.94 10.09
CA GLU A 204 35.67 -53.91 9.56
C GLU A 204 35.78 -53.03 8.29
N THR A 205 37.00 -52.60 7.97
CA THR A 205 37.50 -51.76 6.84
C THR A 205 38.11 -52.69 5.74
N PRO A 206 38.47 -52.35 4.46
CA PRO A 206 38.38 -51.13 3.60
C PRO A 206 37.84 -51.32 2.13
N ALA A 207 37.55 -50.18 1.45
CA ALA A 207 37.83 -49.69 0.04
C ALA A 207 37.94 -50.63 -1.21
N PRO A 208 38.09 -50.10 -2.46
CA PRO A 208 37.30 -49.15 -3.28
C PRO A 208 37.07 -49.63 -4.76
N ALA A 209 36.18 -48.97 -5.55
CA ALA A 209 36.23 -48.90 -7.04
C ALA A 209 35.14 -47.91 -7.53
N GLU A 210 35.42 -46.77 -8.17
CA GLU A 210 35.89 -46.49 -9.54
C GLU A 210 34.87 -46.70 -10.69
N GLN A 211 34.71 -45.61 -11.47
CA GLN A 211 34.32 -45.51 -12.89
C GLN A 211 32.82 -45.64 -13.24
N ALA A 212 32.14 -44.56 -13.65
CA ALA A 212 32.07 -43.93 -14.98
C ALA A 212 30.57 -43.97 -15.39
N THR A 213 29.93 -43.18 -16.24
CA THR A 213 30.30 -42.37 -17.42
C THR A 213 29.02 -41.63 -17.84
N GLY A 214 29.11 -40.40 -18.36
CA GLY A 214 28.16 -39.76 -19.30
C GLY A 214 26.70 -39.54 -18.85
N ALA A 215 25.92 -38.62 -19.40
CA ALA A 215 26.14 -37.65 -20.45
C ALA A 215 25.10 -36.50 -20.33
N SER A 216 25.54 -35.34 -20.81
CA SER A 216 24.79 -34.17 -21.26
C SER A 216 23.40 -34.50 -21.83
N ALA A 217 22.34 -33.92 -21.29
CA ALA A 217 21.73 -32.65 -21.72
C ALA A 217 20.91 -32.78 -23.00
N GLU A 218 19.59 -32.60 -22.88
CA GLU A 218 18.79 -32.05 -23.96
C GLU A 218 17.70 -31.14 -23.38
N VAL A 219 17.71 -29.92 -23.91
CA VAL A 219 16.86 -28.78 -23.54
C VAL A 219 15.71 -28.78 -24.54
N ALA A 220 14.48 -28.87 -24.07
CA ALA A 220 13.30 -28.67 -24.90
C ALA A 220 12.40 -27.60 -24.27
N ASP A 221 12.48 -26.41 -24.87
CA ASP A 221 11.53 -25.33 -24.74
C ASP A 221 10.16 -25.78 -25.28
N VAL A 222 9.13 -25.71 -24.44
CA VAL A 222 7.73 -25.77 -24.88
C VAL A 222 6.96 -24.64 -24.20
N SER A 223 6.92 -23.50 -24.89
CA SER A 223 5.79 -22.59 -24.88
C SER A 223 4.46 -23.35 -25.02
N ARG A 224 3.57 -23.26 -24.03
CA ARG A 224 2.11 -23.32 -24.29
C ARG A 224 1.24 -22.78 -23.15
N LYS A 225 0.44 -21.79 -23.56
CA LYS A 225 -0.97 -21.53 -23.22
C LYS A 225 -1.34 -21.24 -21.76
N ARG A 226 -1.76 -19.97 -21.57
CA ARG A 226 -2.83 -19.52 -20.68
C ARG A 226 -3.90 -20.61 -20.50
N GLN A 227 -4.10 -21.04 -19.26
CA GLN A 227 -5.35 -21.62 -18.82
C GLN A 227 -5.98 -20.67 -17.80
N HIS A 228 -7.12 -20.15 -18.21
CA HIS A 228 -8.06 -19.40 -17.41
C HIS A 228 -8.75 -20.41 -16.48
N LEU A 229 -8.51 -20.32 -15.16
CA LEU A 229 -9.27 -21.09 -14.16
C LEU A 229 -10.45 -20.23 -13.64
N PRO A 230 -11.60 -20.84 -13.34
CA PRO A 230 -12.86 -20.14 -13.17
C PRO A 230 -12.90 -19.36 -11.84
N SER A 231 -13.48 -18.17 -11.87
CA SER A 231 -13.80 -17.41 -10.67
C SER A 231 -14.98 -18.06 -9.96
N GLU A 232 -14.72 -19.03 -9.10
CA GLU A 232 -15.71 -19.50 -8.14
C GLU A 232 -16.00 -18.40 -7.11
N ARG A 233 -17.28 -18.05 -7.02
CA ARG A 233 -17.81 -17.03 -6.11
C ARG A 233 -17.69 -17.50 -4.67
N LEU A 234 -16.62 -17.09 -3.99
CA LEU A 234 -16.56 -17.16 -2.53
C LEU A 234 -17.58 -16.18 -1.95
N THR A 235 -18.64 -16.76 -1.40
CA THR A 235 -19.71 -16.03 -0.73
C THR A 235 -19.20 -15.59 0.64
N PHE A 236 -18.75 -14.35 0.74
CA PHE A 236 -18.38 -13.74 2.03
C PHE A 236 -19.65 -13.42 2.85
N PRO A 237 -19.60 -13.52 4.19
CA PRO A 237 -20.74 -13.19 5.04
C PRO A 237 -21.21 -11.75 4.76
N ARG A 238 -22.52 -11.61 4.50
CA ARG A 238 -23.17 -10.34 4.16
C ARG A 238 -22.82 -9.23 5.15
N LYS A 239 -22.48 -8.05 4.62
CA LYS A 239 -22.55 -6.76 5.31
C LYS A 239 -23.87 -6.67 6.10
N ARG A 240 -23.77 -6.47 7.42
CA ARG A 240 -24.84 -5.85 8.19
C ARG A 240 -24.29 -4.63 8.92
N SER A 241 -24.92 -3.50 8.62
CA SER A 241 -24.88 -2.27 9.36
C SER A 241 -25.24 -2.52 10.83
N ALA A 242 -24.40 -2.07 11.74
CA ALA A 242 -24.82 -1.66 13.07
C ALA A 242 -23.90 -0.52 13.50
N LEU A 243 -24.41 0.70 13.34
CA LEU A 243 -23.99 1.84 14.15
C LEU A 243 -24.12 1.44 15.63
N PRO A 244 -23.14 1.66 16.50
CA PRO A 244 -23.35 1.44 17.93
C PRO A 244 -24.49 2.36 18.43
N PRO A 245 -25.32 1.91 19.38
CA PRO A 245 -26.39 2.75 19.93
C PRO A 245 -25.79 4.02 20.55
N ARG A 246 -26.40 5.17 20.26
CA ARG A 246 -26.09 6.43 20.94
C ARG A 246 -26.25 6.23 22.46
N PRO A 247 -25.35 6.77 23.30
CA PRO A 247 -25.58 6.78 24.74
C PRO A 247 -26.85 7.59 25.07
N PRO A 248 -27.60 7.21 26.12
CA PRO A 248 -28.78 7.94 26.52
C PRO A 248 -28.43 9.39 26.87
N ARG A 249 -29.21 10.32 26.32
CA ARG A 249 -29.16 11.75 26.62
C ARG A 249 -29.39 11.90 28.12
N ALA A 250 -28.36 12.29 28.87
CA ALA A 250 -28.51 12.61 30.29
C ALA A 250 -29.69 13.58 30.45
N ALA A 251 -30.66 13.16 31.26
CA ALA A 251 -31.79 13.99 31.65
C ALA A 251 -31.25 15.29 32.24
N ARG A 252 -31.81 16.42 31.79
CA ARG A 252 -31.66 17.69 32.49
C ARG A 252 -32.34 17.51 33.85
N THR A 253 -31.55 17.20 34.88
CA THR A 253 -31.97 17.43 36.26
C THR A 253 -32.01 18.94 36.43
N THR A 254 -33.21 19.50 36.35
CA THR A 254 -33.52 20.80 36.94
C THR A 254 -33.30 20.68 38.44
N ALA A 255 -32.26 21.34 38.95
CA ALA A 255 -32.14 21.61 40.38
C ALA A 255 -33.28 22.56 40.79
N PRO A 256 -33.96 22.33 41.92
CA PRO A 256 -34.82 23.36 42.50
C PRO A 256 -33.93 24.45 43.12
N MET A 257 -34.36 25.71 42.94
CA MET A 257 -33.95 26.81 43.81
C MET A 257 -34.53 26.54 45.20
N ASP A 258 -33.65 26.41 46.20
CA ASP A 258 -33.69 27.10 47.49
C ASP A 258 -32.39 26.80 48.28
#